data_AF-A0A1C0SST0-F1
#
_entry.id   AF-A0A1C0SST0-F1
#
_cell.length_a   1.000
_cell.length_b   1.000
_cell.length_c   1.000
_cell.angle_alpha   90.00
_cell.angle_beta   90.00
_cell.angle_gamma   90.00
#
_symmetry.space_group_name_H-M   'P 1'
#
loop_
_entity.id
_entity.type
_entity.pdbx_description
1 polymer ?
#
loop_
_entity_poly.entity_id
_entity_poly.type
_entity_poly.pdbx_seq_one_letter_code
_entity_poly.pdbx_strand_id
1 'polypeptide(L)'
;MIGSIKRRTFFVLVATVIVACLGAVSAGATDDEWTDIVSRARGQTVYWNAWGGDERTNSFIDWVDQQVRDRYGVTVRHVKLADTAAAVSRAIAEKSAGRDSNGAVDLLWINGPNFLSMNERNDPTKRQGSAALAR
;
A
#
# COMPACT_ATOMS: atom_id res chain seq x y z
N MET A 1 24.85 42.48 -41.98
CA MET A 1 23.42 42.25 -42.27
C MET A 1 22.95 41.10 -41.40
N ILE A 2 21.98 41.37 -40.53
CA ILE A 2 21.43 40.47 -39.52
C ILE A 2 20.34 39.63 -40.19
N GLY A 3 20.28 38.31 -39.97
CA GLY A 3 19.05 37.56 -40.24
C GLY A 3 19.15 36.06 -40.48
N SER A 4 18.48 35.30 -39.61
CA SER A 4 17.61 34.16 -39.98
C SER A 4 18.07 32.70 -39.83
N ILE A 5 19.06 32.35 -38.98
CA ILE A 5 19.42 30.92 -38.75
C ILE A 5 19.23 30.44 -37.28
N LYS A 6 18.51 31.17 -36.42
CA LYS A 6 18.40 30.77 -34.98
C LYS A 6 17.02 30.34 -34.47
N ARG A 7 15.97 30.24 -35.30
CA ARG A 7 14.61 29.89 -34.81
C ARG A 7 14.13 28.46 -35.10
N ARG A 8 14.76 27.72 -36.02
CA ARG A 8 14.30 26.37 -36.39
C ARG A 8 15.02 25.23 -35.66
N THR A 9 16.27 25.42 -35.27
CA THR A 9 17.07 24.38 -34.60
C THR A 9 16.81 24.28 -33.10
N PHE A 10 16.30 25.34 -32.46
CA PHE A 10 15.98 25.33 -31.03
C PHE A 10 14.69 24.55 -30.71
N PHE A 11 13.72 24.53 -31.63
CA PHE A 11 12.44 23.84 -31.42
C PHE A 11 12.54 22.31 -31.58
N VAL A 12 13.54 21.80 -32.31
CA VAL A 12 13.71 20.34 -32.52
C VAL A 12 14.37 19.66 -31.32
N LEU A 13 15.20 20.37 -30.54
CA LEU A 13 15.89 19.80 -29.38
C LEU A 13 15.03 19.73 -28.10
N VAL A 14 13.99 20.57 -27.97
CA VAL A 14 13.07 20.53 -26.81
C VAL A 14 12.00 19.45 -26.98
N ALA A 15 11.59 19.14 -28.21
CA ALA A 15 10.56 18.13 -28.48
C ALA A 15 11.05 16.70 -28.18
N THR A 16 12.34 16.40 -28.35
CA THR A 16 12.89 15.04 -28.12
C THR A 16 13.09 14.69 -26.64
N VAL A 17 13.26 15.68 -25.76
CA VAL A 17 13.44 15.43 -24.32
C VAL A 17 12.10 15.17 -23.61
N ILE A 18 11.01 15.79 -24.07
CA ILE A 18 9.68 15.63 -23.45
C ILE A 18 9.09 14.24 -23.76
N VAL A 19 9.30 13.69 -24.95
CA VAL A 19 8.80 12.35 -25.32
C VAL A 19 9.49 11.23 -24.53
N ALA A 20 10.74 11.42 -24.09
CA ALA A 20 11.47 10.42 -23.30
C ALA A 20 10.98 10.29 -21.84
N CYS A 21 10.29 11.30 -21.29
CA CYS A 21 9.82 11.27 -19.91
C CYS A 21 8.36 10.76 -19.76
N LEU A 22 7.59 10.64 -20.84
CA LEU A 22 6.20 10.17 -20.76
C LEU A 22 6.06 8.63 -20.74
N GLY A 23 7.15 7.87 -20.96
CA GLY A 23 7.10 6.41 -21.06
C GLY A 23 7.28 5.64 -19.76
N ALA A 24 7.60 6.29 -18.64
CA ALA A 24 8.09 5.62 -17.42
C ALA A 24 7.17 5.72 -16.20
N VAL A 25 5.84 5.81 -16.40
CA VAL A 25 4.87 5.63 -15.31
C VAL A 25 3.91 4.52 -15.70
N SER A 26 4.40 3.29 -15.59
CA SER A 26 3.55 2.14 -15.30
C SER A 26 3.94 1.70 -13.89
N ALA A 27 3.13 2.07 -12.90
CA ALA A 27 3.31 1.69 -11.50
C ALA A 27 2.76 0.27 -11.24
N GLY A 28 3.07 -0.66 -12.15
CA GLY A 28 2.81 -2.08 -11.99
C GLY A 28 4.15 -2.80 -11.87
N ALA A 29 4.24 -3.74 -10.94
CA ALA A 29 5.39 -4.65 -10.89
C ALA A 29 5.54 -5.31 -12.26
N THR A 30 6.75 -5.28 -12.82
CA THR A 30 7.05 -6.07 -14.02
C THR A 30 6.92 -7.55 -13.70
N ASP A 31 6.75 -8.41 -14.71
CA ASP A 31 6.69 -9.87 -14.50
C ASP A 31 7.95 -10.39 -13.76
N ASP A 32 9.10 -9.76 -14.01
CA ASP A 32 10.37 -10.05 -13.32
C ASP A 32 10.32 -9.65 -11.83
N GLU A 33 9.77 -8.48 -11.51
CA GLU A 33 9.64 -7.99 -10.15
C GLU A 33 8.64 -8.85 -9.34
N TRP A 34 7.53 -9.24 -9.95
CA TRP A 34 6.56 -10.12 -9.31
C TRP A 34 7.16 -11.50 -8.97
N THR A 35 7.95 -12.05 -9.88
CA THR A 35 8.64 -13.33 -9.66
C THR A 35 9.61 -13.24 -8.47
N ASP A 36 10.34 -12.14 -8.35
CA ASP A 36 11.22 -11.89 -7.19
C ASP A 36 10.43 -11.76 -5.88
N ILE A 37 9.32 -11.02 -5.87
CA ILE A 37 8.44 -10.89 -4.69
C ILE A 37 7.95 -12.27 -4.24
N VAL A 38 7.44 -13.09 -5.15
CA VAL A 38 6.95 -14.45 -4.85
C VAL A 38 8.08 -15.34 -4.32
N SER A 39 9.27 -15.25 -4.90
CA SER A 39 10.45 -15.99 -4.44
C SER A 39 10.81 -15.63 -2.99
N ARG A 40 10.88 -14.33 -2.68
CA ARG A 40 11.20 -13.85 -1.33
C ARG A 40 10.10 -14.17 -0.31
N ALA A 41 8.85 -14.17 -0.72
CA ALA A 41 7.72 -14.44 0.16
C ALA A 41 7.61 -15.91 0.59
N ARG A 42 8.13 -16.86 -0.20
CA ARG A 42 7.99 -18.30 0.07
C ARG A 42 8.49 -18.67 1.47
N GLY A 43 7.67 -19.41 2.22
CA GLY A 43 7.93 -19.82 3.60
C GLY A 43 7.53 -18.79 4.65
N GLN A 44 7.17 -17.56 4.26
CA GLN A 44 6.70 -16.55 5.20
C GLN A 44 5.25 -16.76 5.63
N THR A 45 4.88 -16.13 6.74
CA THR A 45 3.50 -16.08 7.24
C THR A 45 3.01 -14.64 7.21
N VAL A 46 1.84 -14.43 6.61
CA VAL A 46 1.13 -13.15 6.61
C VAL A 46 0.00 -13.23 7.64
N TYR A 47 -0.02 -12.31 8.61
CA TYR A 47 -1.08 -12.21 9.61
C TYR A 47 -2.22 -11.32 9.10
N TRP A 48 -3.31 -11.96 8.65
CA TRP A 48 -4.49 -11.29 8.15
C TRP A 48 -5.48 -10.99 9.29
N ASN A 49 -5.52 -9.73 9.70
CA ASN A 49 -6.44 -9.20 10.69
C ASN A 49 -7.80 -8.92 10.03
N ALA A 50 -8.84 -9.64 10.42
CA ALA A 50 -10.19 -9.46 9.89
C ALA A 50 -11.25 -9.79 10.94
N TRP A 51 -12.43 -9.17 10.84
CA TRP A 51 -13.55 -9.47 11.73
C TRP A 51 -13.93 -10.95 11.64
N GLY A 52 -14.00 -11.62 12.80
CA GLY A 52 -14.19 -13.07 12.88
C GLY A 52 -15.65 -13.52 13.05
N GLY A 53 -16.59 -12.58 13.13
CA GLY A 53 -17.98 -12.81 13.56
C GLY A 53 -18.94 -13.41 12.53
N ASP A 54 -18.44 -13.93 11.41
CA ASP A 54 -19.24 -14.67 10.44
C ASP A 54 -18.46 -15.90 9.91
N GLU A 55 -19.10 -17.06 9.94
CA GLU A 55 -18.45 -18.34 9.59
C GLU A 55 -18.11 -18.44 8.10
N ARG A 56 -18.92 -17.84 7.24
CA ARG A 56 -18.68 -17.83 5.80
C ARG A 56 -17.43 -17.01 5.46
N THR A 57 -17.26 -15.85 6.10
CA THR A 57 -16.03 -15.05 5.97
C THR A 57 -14.81 -15.81 6.51
N ASN A 58 -14.92 -16.45 7.67
CA ASN A 58 -13.83 -17.25 8.24
C ASN A 58 -13.40 -18.38 7.28
N SER A 59 -14.37 -19.15 6.78
CA SER A 59 -14.14 -20.23 5.81
C SER A 59 -13.50 -19.73 4.51
N PHE A 60 -13.88 -18.54 4.06
CA PHE A 60 -13.26 -17.92 2.89
C PHE A 60 -11.78 -17.60 3.14
N ILE A 61 -11.43 -17.06 4.29
CA ILE A 61 -10.03 -16.76 4.65
C ILE A 61 -9.22 -18.05 4.76
N ASP A 62 -9.79 -19.11 5.35
CA ASP A 62 -9.15 -20.42 5.42
C ASP A 62 -8.94 -21.03 4.03
N TRP A 63 -9.90 -20.85 3.12
CA TRP A 63 -9.70 -21.24 1.72
C TRP A 63 -8.59 -20.43 1.05
N VAL A 64 -8.51 -19.11 1.27
CA VAL A 64 -7.41 -18.28 0.75
C VAL A 64 -6.06 -18.77 1.26
N ASP A 65 -5.95 -19.13 2.54
CA ASP A 65 -4.73 -19.70 3.10
C ASP A 65 -4.30 -20.97 2.34
N GLN A 66 -5.22 -21.90 2.10
CA GLN A 66 -4.93 -23.10 1.30
C GLN A 66 -4.43 -22.74 -0.09
N GLN A 67 -5.15 -21.86 -0.78
CA GLN A 67 -4.81 -21.46 -2.16
C GLN A 67 -3.46 -20.75 -2.27
N VAL A 68 -3.12 -19.91 -1.30
CA VAL A 68 -1.88 -19.13 -1.29
C VAL A 68 -0.70 -20.01 -0.89
N ARG A 69 -0.90 -20.93 0.05
CA ARG A 69 0.10 -21.93 0.42
C ARG A 69 0.42 -22.84 -0.75
N ASP A 70 -0.58 -23.36 -1.44
CA ASP A 70 -0.39 -24.31 -2.55
C ASP A 70 0.32 -23.67 -3.74
N ARG A 71 -0.01 -22.41 -4.06
CA ARG A 71 0.54 -21.70 -5.23
C ARG A 71 1.89 -21.03 -4.96
N TYR A 72 2.10 -20.50 -3.77
CA TYR A 72 3.23 -19.61 -3.47
C TYR A 72 4.07 -20.05 -2.27
N GLY A 73 3.64 -21.07 -1.52
CA GLY A 73 4.31 -21.51 -0.30
C GLY A 73 4.26 -20.48 0.83
N VAL A 74 3.28 -19.56 0.80
CA VAL A 74 3.07 -18.53 1.82
C VAL A 74 1.92 -18.97 2.72
N THR A 75 2.07 -18.85 4.04
CA THR A 75 0.98 -19.14 4.98
C THR A 75 0.20 -17.85 5.26
N VAL A 76 -1.13 -17.93 5.25
CA VAL A 76 -2.01 -16.85 5.67
C VAL A 76 -2.64 -17.24 6.99
N ARG A 77 -2.38 -16.46 8.05
CA ARG A 77 -2.93 -16.70 9.37
C ARG A 77 -4.03 -15.70 9.68
N HIS A 78 -5.26 -16.18 9.84
CA HIS A 78 -6.37 -15.33 10.26
C HIS A 78 -6.22 -14.92 11.74
N VAL A 79 -6.09 -13.62 11.97
CA VAL A 79 -6.22 -13.00 13.29
C VAL A 79 -7.66 -12.48 13.42
N LYS A 80 -8.50 -13.23 14.12
CA LYS A 80 -9.91 -12.91 14.32
C LYS A 80 -10.07 -11.71 15.24
N LEU A 81 -10.68 -10.66 14.72
CA LEU A 81 -11.00 -9.45 15.48
C LEU A 81 -12.44 -9.49 15.98
N ALA A 82 -12.65 -9.02 17.21
CA ALA A 82 -14.00 -8.70 17.71
C ALA A 82 -14.59 -7.46 17.02
N ASP A 83 -13.74 -6.47 16.73
CA ASP A 83 -14.06 -5.26 15.96
C ASP A 83 -12.81 -4.80 15.18
N THR A 84 -12.98 -4.51 13.90
CA THR A 84 -11.94 -3.98 13.02
C THR A 84 -11.36 -2.64 13.51
N ALA A 85 -12.15 -1.80 14.19
CA ALA A 85 -11.70 -0.50 14.67
C ALA A 85 -10.53 -0.60 15.68
N ALA A 86 -10.47 -1.69 16.45
CA ALA A 86 -9.39 -1.94 17.40
C ALA A 86 -8.05 -2.19 16.68
N ALA A 87 -8.06 -2.98 15.60
CA ALA A 87 -6.86 -3.24 14.80
C ALA A 87 -6.37 -1.98 14.06
N VAL A 88 -7.30 -1.16 13.54
CA VAL A 88 -6.98 0.15 12.95
C VAL A 88 -6.28 1.05 13.98
N SER A 89 -6.83 1.14 15.18
CA SER A 89 -6.27 1.98 16.25
C SER A 89 -4.87 1.52 16.64
N ARG A 90 -4.65 0.20 16.75
CA ARG A 90 -3.34 -0.38 17.03
C ARG A 90 -2.32 -0.09 15.91
N ALA A 91 -2.70 -0.27 14.65
CA ALA A 91 -1.83 0.01 13.51
C ALA A 91 -1.41 1.49 13.45
N ILE A 92 -2.34 2.42 13.70
CA ILE A 92 -2.04 3.85 13.76
C ILE A 92 -1.09 4.17 14.92
N ALA A 93 -1.29 3.56 16.08
CA ALA A 93 -0.45 3.78 17.26
C ALA A 93 0.98 3.27 17.03
N GLU A 94 1.13 2.07 16.48
CA GLU A 94 2.44 1.47 16.15
C GLU A 94 3.19 2.33 15.13
N LYS A 95 2.51 2.77 14.06
CA LYS A 95 3.10 3.69 13.06
C LYS A 95 3.48 5.03 13.66
N SER A 96 2.64 5.61 14.52
CA SER A 96 2.92 6.91 15.14
C SER A 96 4.05 6.84 16.17
N ALA A 97 4.34 5.65 16.70
CA ALA A 97 5.50 5.36 17.54
C ALA A 97 6.78 5.04 16.75
N GLY A 98 6.75 5.14 15.40
CA GLY A 98 7.90 4.83 14.54
C GLY A 98 8.19 3.34 14.38
N ARG A 99 7.23 2.45 14.70
CA ARG A 99 7.40 1.01 14.48
C ARG A 99 7.01 0.66 13.05
N ASP A 100 7.96 0.87 12.13
CA ASP A 100 7.77 0.56 10.70
C ASP A 100 8.11 -0.90 10.36
N SER A 101 8.61 -1.68 11.32
CA SER A 101 8.88 -3.11 11.19
C SER A 101 8.44 -3.86 12.46
N ASN A 102 8.14 -5.16 12.33
CA ASN A 102 7.62 -6.00 13.41
C ASN A 102 6.36 -5.42 14.08
N GLY A 103 5.50 -4.77 13.28
CA GLY A 103 4.16 -4.38 13.69
C GLY A 103 3.26 -5.61 13.90
N ALA A 104 2.11 -5.41 14.54
CA ALA A 104 1.20 -6.51 14.85
C ALA A 104 0.25 -6.89 13.71
N VAL A 105 0.26 -6.14 12.61
CA VAL A 105 -0.68 -6.26 11.50
C VAL A 105 0.09 -6.20 10.17
N ASP A 106 0.08 -7.29 9.40
CA ASP A 106 0.61 -7.31 8.03
C ASP A 106 -0.47 -6.97 6.99
N LEU A 107 -1.67 -7.53 7.18
CA LEU A 107 -2.83 -7.32 6.31
C LEU A 107 -4.08 -7.05 7.15
N LEU A 108 -4.88 -6.07 6.76
CA LEU A 108 -6.11 -5.68 7.46
C LEU A 108 -7.31 -5.68 6.51
N TRP A 109 -8.34 -6.47 6.82
CA TRP A 109 -9.65 -6.32 6.18
C TRP A 109 -10.40 -5.18 6.85
N ILE A 110 -10.64 -4.11 6.09
CA ILE A 110 -11.28 -2.88 6.58
C ILE A 110 -12.45 -2.46 5.68
N ASN A 111 -13.50 -1.89 6.28
CA ASN A 111 -14.62 -1.30 5.55
C ASN A 111 -14.35 0.18 5.20
N GLY A 112 -15.17 0.77 4.34
CA GLY A 112 -15.01 2.15 3.88
C GLY A 112 -14.94 3.20 4.99
N PRO A 113 -15.88 3.23 5.95
CA PRO A 113 -15.86 4.21 7.05
C PRO A 113 -14.61 4.10 7.94
N ASN A 114 -14.19 2.88 8.29
CA ASN A 114 -12.97 2.69 9.08
C ASN A 114 -11.71 3.08 8.28
N PHE A 115 -11.70 2.80 6.98
CA PHE A 115 -10.61 3.23 6.09
C PHE A 115 -10.50 4.75 6.01
N LEU A 116 -11.63 5.44 5.84
CA LEU A 116 -11.65 6.90 5.84
C LEU A 116 -11.09 7.46 7.16
N SER A 117 -11.57 6.96 8.31
CA SER A 117 -11.06 7.40 9.62
C SER A 117 -9.56 7.14 9.79
N MET A 118 -9.07 5.99 9.31
CA MET A 118 -7.64 5.66 9.34
C MET A 118 -6.83 6.62 8.48
N ASN A 119 -7.31 6.93 7.28
CA ASN A 119 -6.64 7.85 6.36
C ASN A 119 -6.55 9.26 6.93
N GLU A 120 -7.65 9.79 7.48
CA GLU A 120 -7.68 11.13 8.08
C GLU A 120 -6.72 11.28 9.26
N ARG A 121 -6.60 10.24 10.09
CA ARG A 121 -5.67 10.21 11.23
C ARG A 121 -4.21 10.07 10.81
N ASN A 122 -3.93 9.57 9.61
CA ASN A 122 -2.58 9.37 9.08
C ASN A 122 -2.13 10.52 8.16
N ASP A 123 -3.04 11.38 7.68
CA ASP A 123 -2.72 12.53 6.86
C ASP A 123 -1.92 13.59 7.66
N PRO A 124 -0.66 13.86 7.30
CA PRO A 124 0.17 14.83 8.01
C PRO A 124 -0.41 16.24 7.97
N THR A 125 -1.17 16.59 6.92
CA THR A 125 -1.77 17.93 6.76
C THR A 125 -2.93 18.14 7.71
N LYS A 126 -3.68 17.08 8.04
CA LYS A 126 -4.79 17.11 9.00
C LYS A 126 -4.33 16.97 10.45
N ARG A 127 -3.18 16.34 10.71
CA ARG A 127 -2.60 16.21 12.07
C ARG A 127 -2.25 17.55 12.72
N GLN A 128 -1.78 18.53 11.95
CA GLN A 128 -1.29 19.80 12.50
C GLN A 128 -2.41 20.78 12.88
N GLY A 129 -3.59 20.70 12.27
CA GLY A 129 -4.72 21.59 12.56
C GLY A 129 -5.29 21.41 13.97
N SER A 130 -5.32 20.19 14.49
CA SER A 130 -5.86 19.90 15.83
C SER A 130 -4.91 20.27 16.98
N ALA A 131 -3.59 20.27 16.73
CA ALA A 131 -2.60 20.69 17.73
C ALA A 131 -2.52 22.23 17.87
N ALA A 132 -2.89 22.97 16.84
CA ALA A 132 -2.87 24.44 16.84
C ALA A 132 -4.06 25.08 17.58
N LEU A 133 -5.18 24.36 17.75
CA LEU A 133 -6.38 24.84 18.45
C LEU A 133 -6.40 24.49 19.95
N ALA A 134 -5.41 23.75 20.44
CA ALA A 134 -5.29 23.33 21.84
C ALA A 134 -4.28 24.17 22.65
N ARG A 135 -3.97 25.40 22.19
CA ARG A 135 -3.12 26.37 22.90
C ARG A 135 -3.86 27.67 23.10
#